data_AF-A0A947NPE9-F1
#
_entry.id   AF-A0A947NPE9-F1
#
_cell.length_a   1.000
_cell.length_b   1.000
_cell.length_c   1.000
_cell.angle_alpha   90.00
_cell.angle_beta   90.00
_cell.angle_gamma   90.00
#
_symmetry.space_group_name_H-M   'P 1'
#
loop_
_entity.id
_entity.type
_entity.pdbx_description
1 polymer ?
#
loop_
_entity_poly.entity_id
_entity_poly.type
_entity_poly.pdbx_seq_one_letter_code
_entity_poly.pdbx_strand_id
1 'polypeptide(L)'
;MMANARRFGLYLARWQLSTPILWLVIRNLGAGLGSTVVANLIGGAIFFWVDRFIFTSRAVEVWQFKDKGRCDACGKEESLWRLVKASNYDKSSSRPHFLCMQCSKNKTDQLRAQGIKIRGKSL
;
A
#
# COMPACT_ATOMS: atom_id res chain seq x y z
N MET A 1 7.91 -15.17 -6.79
CA MET A 1 7.26 -13.98 -7.39
C MET A 1 5.78 -14.29 -7.62
N MET A 2 4.96 -14.36 -6.57
CA MET A 2 3.51 -14.52 -6.72
C MET A 2 2.90 -13.13 -6.78
N ALA A 3 2.78 -12.56 -7.99
CA ALA A 3 1.92 -11.41 -8.17
C ALA A 3 0.50 -11.85 -7.75
N ASN A 4 0.02 -11.35 -6.60
CA ASN A 4 -1.32 -11.65 -6.10
C ASN A 4 -2.33 -11.41 -7.23
N ALA A 5 -2.93 -12.46 -7.78
CA ALA A 5 -3.85 -12.37 -8.92
C ALA A 5 -4.97 -11.34 -8.70
N ARG A 6 -5.39 -11.13 -7.44
CA ARG A 6 -6.30 -10.04 -7.03
C ARG A 6 -5.77 -8.63 -7.33
N ARG A 7 -4.49 -8.35 -7.04
CA ARG A 7 -3.88 -7.04 -7.31
C ARG A 7 -3.72 -6.83 -8.82
N PHE A 8 -3.37 -7.87 -9.55
CA PHE A 8 -3.28 -7.82 -11.01
C PHE A 8 -4.66 -7.63 -11.66
N GLY A 9 -5.70 -8.31 -11.17
CA GLY A 9 -7.07 -8.13 -11.62
C GLY A 9 -7.59 -6.71 -11.37
N LEU A 10 -7.34 -6.13 -10.19
CA LEU A 10 -7.68 -4.73 -9.91
C LEU A 10 -6.92 -3.76 -10.82
N TYR A 11 -5.66 -4.03 -11.09
CA TYR A 11 -4.85 -3.25 -12.03
C TYR A 11 -5.43 -3.32 -13.45
N LEU A 12 -5.81 -4.49 -13.94
CA LEU A 12 -6.44 -4.67 -15.24
C LEU A 12 -7.82 -3.99 -15.32
N ALA A 13 -8.66 -4.11 -14.29
CA ALA A 13 -9.96 -3.46 -14.25
C ALA A 13 -9.83 -1.92 -14.29
N ARG A 14 -8.89 -1.36 -13.52
CA ARG A 14 -8.52 0.06 -13.57
C ARG A 14 -8.09 0.47 -14.98
N TRP A 15 -7.30 -0.37 -15.65
CA TRP A 15 -6.84 -0.14 -17.01
C TRP A 15 -7.97 -0.18 -18.04
N GLN A 16 -8.94 -1.09 -17.89
CA GLN A 16 -10.11 -1.12 -18.79
C GLN A 16 -11.00 0.12 -18.64
N LEU A 17 -11.07 0.72 -17.44
CA LEU A 17 -11.84 1.95 -17.20
C LEU A 17 -11.23 3.20 -17.88
N SER A 18 -9.95 3.17 -18.29
CA SER A 18 -9.35 4.34 -18.97
C SER A 18 -9.76 4.49 -20.42
N THR A 19 -10.02 3.36 -21.08
CA THR A 19 -10.43 3.28 -22.48
C THR A 19 -11.76 4.00 -22.77
N PRO A 20 -12.86 3.78 -22.02
CA PRO A 20 -14.13 4.48 -22.28
C PRO A 20 -14.02 5.98 -22.02
N ILE A 21 -13.20 6.41 -21.06
CA ILE A 21 -12.98 7.84 -20.76
C ILE A 21 -12.26 8.52 -21.93
N LEU A 22 -11.16 7.94 -22.41
CA LEU A 22 -10.43 8.47 -23.58
C LEU A 22 -11.32 8.47 -24.83
N TRP A 23 -12.07 7.40 -25.06
CA TRP A 23 -12.98 7.29 -26.19
C TRP A 23 -14.05 8.38 -26.17
N LEU A 24 -14.64 8.67 -25.00
CA LEU A 24 -15.67 9.71 -24.87
C LEU A 24 -15.12 11.10 -25.17
N VAL A 25 -13.89 11.40 -24.76
CA VAL A 25 -13.25 12.69 -25.08
C VAL A 25 -12.93 12.78 -26.57
N ILE A 26 -12.31 11.75 -27.16
CA ILE A 26 -11.95 11.75 -28.59
C ILE A 26 -13.20 11.80 -29.48
N ARG A 27 -14.28 11.09 -29.10
CA ARG A 27 -15.54 11.09 -29.84
C ARG A 27 -16.20 12.47 -29.88
N ASN A 28 -16.09 13.26 -28.81
CA ASN A 28 -16.72 14.59 -28.73
C ASN A 28 -15.84 15.71 -29.30
N LEU A 29 -14.50 15.60 -29.21
CA LEU A 29 -13.57 16.64 -29.67
C LEU A 29 -12.98 16.36 -31.07
N GLY A 30 -13.20 15.17 -31.64
CA GLY A 30 -12.62 14.74 -32.91
C GLY A 30 -11.21 14.18 -32.78
N ALA A 31 -10.68 13.57 -33.85
CA ALA A 31 -9.34 12.99 -33.86
C ALA A 31 -8.29 14.06 -34.21
N GLY A 32 -7.52 14.50 -33.21
CA GLY A 32 -6.47 15.48 -33.38
C GLY A 32 -5.47 15.45 -32.22
N LEU A 33 -4.30 16.09 -32.40
CA LEU A 33 -3.29 16.17 -31.35
C LEU A 33 -3.84 16.90 -30.11
N GLY A 34 -4.59 17.99 -30.30
CA GLY A 34 -5.21 18.75 -29.22
C GLY A 34 -6.22 17.93 -28.42
N SER A 35 -7.08 17.15 -29.09
CA SER A 35 -8.06 16.30 -28.40
C SER A 35 -7.39 15.16 -27.63
N THR A 36 -6.27 14.63 -28.14
CA THR A 36 -5.47 13.62 -27.44
C THR A 36 -4.81 14.19 -26.17
N VAL A 37 -4.28 15.41 -26.24
CA VAL A 37 -3.72 16.10 -25.06
C VAL A 37 -4.81 16.33 -24.01
N VAL A 38 -5.97 16.84 -24.43
CA VAL A 38 -7.12 17.08 -23.52
C VAL A 38 -7.63 15.76 -22.92
N ALA A 39 -7.75 14.69 -23.72
CA ALA A 39 -8.17 13.38 -23.23
C ALA A 39 -7.22 12.81 -22.18
N ASN A 40 -5.91 12.98 -22.35
CA ASN A 40 -4.92 12.55 -21.37
C ASN A 40 -4.96 13.41 -20.09
N LEU A 41 -5.21 14.72 -20.19
CA LEU A 41 -5.36 15.58 -19.02
C LEU A 41 -6.62 15.23 -18.21
N ILE A 42 -7.76 15.05 -18.88
CA ILE A 42 -9.02 14.65 -18.24
C ILE A 42 -8.88 13.24 -17.62
N GLY A 43 -8.35 12.29 -18.38
CA GLY A 43 -8.06 10.94 -17.90
C GLY A 43 -7.16 10.99 -16.67
N GLY A 44 -6.03 11.70 -16.74
CA GLY A 44 -5.10 11.86 -15.63
C GLY A 44 -5.74 12.49 -14.39
N ALA A 45 -6.58 13.50 -14.56
CA ALA A 45 -7.30 14.15 -13.45
C ALA A 45 -8.27 13.19 -12.75
N ILE A 46 -9.04 12.40 -13.51
CA ILE A 46 -10.00 11.43 -12.94
C ILE A 46 -9.24 10.25 -12.30
N PHE A 47 -8.28 9.66 -13.01
CA PHE A 47 -7.50 8.52 -12.50
C PHE A 47 -6.68 8.86 -11.28
N PHE A 48 -6.17 10.10 -11.16
CA PHE A 48 -5.47 10.52 -9.95
C PHE A 48 -6.33 10.31 -8.68
N TRP A 49 -7.61 10.69 -8.73
CA TRP A 49 -8.51 10.53 -7.60
C TRP A 49 -8.92 9.07 -7.37
N VAL A 50 -9.17 8.31 -8.44
CA VAL A 50 -9.52 6.88 -8.36
C VAL A 50 -8.35 6.06 -7.81
N ASP A 51 -7.15 6.27 -8.34
CA ASP A 51 -5.93 5.61 -7.88
C ASP A 51 -5.62 6.03 -6.44
N ARG A 52 -5.74 7.33 -6.11
CA ARG A 52 -5.61 7.79 -4.73
C ARG A 52 -6.61 7.10 -3.82
N PHE A 53 -7.87 6.91 -4.22
CA PHE A 53 -8.85 6.19 -3.41
C PHE A 53 -8.50 4.72 -3.20
N ILE A 54 -8.08 4.02 -4.26
CA ILE A 54 -7.70 2.60 -4.21
C ILE A 54 -6.42 2.39 -3.39
N PHE A 55 -5.40 3.25 -3.55
CA PHE A 55 -4.09 3.12 -2.90
C PHE A 55 -3.99 3.82 -1.53
N THR A 56 -4.83 4.82 -1.23
CA THR A 56 -4.94 5.44 0.11
C THR A 56 -5.79 4.58 1.05
N SER A 57 -6.39 3.49 0.57
CA SER A 57 -6.93 2.46 1.44
C SER A 57 -5.85 2.02 2.42
N ARG A 58 -6.14 2.22 3.71
CA ARG A 58 -5.28 2.02 4.91
C ARG A 58 -4.82 0.57 5.13
N ALA A 59 -4.71 -0.22 4.07
CA ALA A 59 -4.38 -1.64 4.04
C ALA A 59 -2.89 -1.90 3.74
N VAL A 60 -2.08 -0.86 3.54
CA VAL A 60 -0.63 -1.01 3.33
C VAL A 60 0.04 -1.15 4.68
N GLU A 61 0.22 -2.41 5.07
CA GLU A 61 1.08 -2.80 6.18
C GLU A 61 2.55 -2.60 5.77
N VAL A 62 3.25 -1.74 6.50
CA VAL A 62 4.65 -1.39 6.22
C VAL A 62 5.53 -1.94 7.33
N TRP A 63 6.42 -2.85 6.95
CA TRP A 63 7.45 -3.41 7.82
C TRP A 63 8.83 -2.91 7.42
N GLN A 64 9.62 -2.55 8.40
CA GLN A 64 11.06 -2.34 8.25
C GLN A 64 11.80 -3.56 8.80
N PHE A 65 12.79 -4.03 8.06
CA PHE A 65 13.66 -5.13 8.43
C PHE A 65 15.08 -4.61 8.66
N LYS A 66 15.76 -5.18 9.66
CA LYS A 66 17.17 -4.92 9.93
C LYS A 66 17.87 -6.26 10.15
N ASP A 67 18.89 -6.56 9.37
CA ASP A 67 19.48 -7.91 9.30
C ASP A 67 20.21 -8.34 10.58
N LYS A 68 20.95 -7.41 11.20
CA LYS A 68 21.60 -7.60 12.51
C LYS A 68 21.41 -6.38 13.38
N GLY A 69 21.05 -6.60 14.63
CA GLY A 69 20.99 -5.57 15.65
C GLY A 69 20.54 -6.11 16.99
N ARG A 70 20.53 -5.25 18.00
CA ARG A 70 20.04 -5.56 19.34
C ARG A 70 18.55 -5.24 19.44
N CYS A 71 17.75 -6.19 19.93
CA CYS A 71 16.32 -5.99 20.19
C CYS A 71 16.10 -4.96 21.30
N ASP A 72 15.25 -3.98 21.06
CA ASP A 72 14.96 -2.90 22.02
C ASP A 72 14.16 -3.38 23.26
N ALA A 73 13.58 -4.59 23.22
CA ALA A 73 12.78 -5.13 24.32
C ALA A 73 13.54 -6.17 25.16
N CYS A 74 14.26 -7.10 24.52
CA CYS A 74 14.92 -8.22 25.21
C CYS A 74 16.45 -8.23 25.09
N GLY A 75 17.04 -7.33 24.32
CA GLY A 75 18.50 -7.23 24.18
C GLY A 75 19.17 -8.33 23.33
N LYS A 76 18.42 -9.28 22.77
CA LYS A 76 18.98 -10.31 21.88
C LYS A 76 19.55 -9.70 20.59
N GLU A 77 20.67 -10.23 20.12
CA GLU A 77 21.26 -9.88 18.83
C GLU A 77 20.80 -10.85 17.75
N GLU A 78 19.90 -10.38 16.89
CA GLU A 78 19.32 -11.15 15.80
C GLU A 78 18.81 -10.19 14.73
N SER A 79 18.17 -10.73 13.70
CA SER A 79 17.43 -9.89 12.77
C SER A 79 16.24 -9.25 13.47
N LEU A 80 15.93 -8.01 13.11
CA LEU A 80 14.90 -7.22 13.78
C LEU A 80 13.85 -6.74 12.80
N TRP A 81 12.64 -6.57 13.31
CA TRP A 81 11.48 -6.10 12.58
C TRP A 81 10.83 -4.93 13.30
N ARG A 82 10.34 -3.97 12.51
CA ARG A 82 9.55 -2.85 12.99
C ARG A 82 8.28 -2.75 12.16
N LEU A 83 7.14 -2.83 12.83
CA LEU A 83 5.86 -2.43 12.24
C LEU A 83 5.78 -0.90 12.24
N VAL A 84 5.81 -0.31 11.04
CA VAL A 84 5.74 1.14 10.86
C VAL A 84 4.29 1.59 10.69
N LYS A 85 3.51 0.86 9.89
CA LYS A 85 2.14 1.22 9.54
C LYS A 85 1.28 -0.02 9.38
N ALA A 86 0.05 0.02 9.86
CA ALA A 86 -1.01 -0.97 9.65
C ALA A 86 -2.38 -0.27 9.66
N SER A 87 -3.46 -1.02 9.43
CA SER A 87 -4.81 -0.45 9.46
C SER A 87 -5.13 0.13 10.84
N ASN A 88 -5.34 1.44 10.89
CA ASN A 88 -5.56 2.20 12.13
C ASN A 88 -4.35 2.22 13.09
N TYR A 89 -3.13 2.06 12.55
CA TYR A 89 -1.87 2.15 13.30
C TYR A 89 -0.83 2.86 12.44
N ASP A 90 -0.35 4.04 12.88
CA ASP A 90 0.72 4.78 12.22
C ASP A 90 1.79 5.18 13.24
N LYS A 91 3.00 4.66 13.03
CA LYS A 91 4.21 4.93 13.83
C LYS A 91 5.37 5.35 12.92
N SER A 92 5.07 5.97 11.78
CA SER A 92 6.06 6.52 10.85
C SER A 92 6.89 7.63 11.47
N SER A 93 6.27 8.54 12.23
CA SER A 93 6.92 9.67 12.91
C SER A 93 7.46 9.37 14.31
N SER A 94 7.15 8.20 14.88
CA SER A 94 7.60 7.85 16.23
C SER A 94 9.03 7.33 16.23
N ARG A 95 9.66 7.36 17.42
CA ARG A 95 10.97 6.71 17.63
C ARG A 95 10.95 5.27 17.10
N PRO A 96 11.99 4.86 16.33
CA PRO A 96 12.06 3.52 15.78
C PRO A 96 12.25 2.50 16.90
N HIS A 97 11.36 1.50 16.95
CA HIS A 97 11.48 0.36 17.86
C HIS A 97 11.62 -0.91 17.02
N PHE A 98 12.81 -1.51 17.06
CA PHE A 98 13.16 -2.73 16.36
C PHE A 98 13.12 -3.90 17.35
N LEU A 99 12.30 -4.90 17.02
CA LEU A 99 12.05 -6.04 17.88
C LEU A 99 12.53 -7.33 17.21
N CYS A 100 13.04 -8.26 18.01
CA CYS A 100 13.28 -9.63 17.58
C CYS A 100 11.97 -10.30 17.14
N MET A 101 12.06 -11.50 16.54
CA MET A 101 10.89 -12.20 16.02
C MET A 101 9.86 -12.47 17.12
N GLN A 102 10.33 -12.90 18.29
CA GLN A 102 9.48 -13.23 19.43
C GLN A 102 8.78 -11.99 20.03
N CYS A 103 9.52 -10.91 20.29
CA CYS A 103 8.94 -9.67 20.80
C CYS A 103 8.03 -8.99 19.77
N SER A 104 8.37 -9.06 18.48
CA SER A 104 7.51 -8.57 17.40
C SER A 104 6.19 -9.33 17.36
N LYS A 105 6.22 -10.66 17.50
CA LYS A 105 5.02 -11.50 17.55
C LYS A 105 4.11 -11.14 18.72
N ASN A 106 4.66 -11.07 19.93
CA ASN A 106 3.90 -10.68 21.13
C ASN A 106 3.23 -9.31 20.97
N LYS A 107 3.96 -8.34 20.40
CA LYS A 107 3.41 -7.01 20.13
C LYS A 107 2.31 -7.05 19.07
N THR A 108 2.48 -7.79 17.97
CA THR A 108 1.42 -7.91 16.97
C THR A 108 0.17 -8.60 17.51
N ASP A 109 0.32 -9.60 18.38
CA ASP A 109 -0.83 -10.29 18.98
C ASP A 109 -1.60 -9.35 19.92
N GLN A 110 -0.90 -8.52 20.70
CA GLN A 110 -1.53 -7.45 21.49
C GLN A 110 -2.28 -6.44 20.61
N LEU A 111 -1.67 -5.99 19.51
CA LEU A 111 -2.33 -5.05 18.58
C LEU A 111 -3.56 -5.67 17.92
N ARG A 112 -3.55 -6.97 17.61
CA ARG A 112 -4.73 -7.69 17.09
C ARG A 112 -5.82 -7.80 18.13
N ALA A 113 -5.48 -8.05 19.40
CA ALA A 113 -6.44 -8.03 20.51
C ALA A 113 -7.10 -6.65 20.67
N GLN A 114 -6.39 -5.57 20.32
CA GLN A 114 -6.92 -4.20 20.28
C GLN A 114 -7.73 -3.89 19.00
N GLY A 115 -7.97 -4.87 18.13
CA GLY A 115 -8.75 -4.72 16.90
C GLY A 115 -7.98 -4.16 15.71
N ILE A 116 -6.65 -4.01 15.80
CA ILE A 116 -5.81 -3.56 14.69
C ILE A 116 -5.61 -4.74 13.73
N LYS A 117 -6.04 -4.58 12.48
CA LYS A 117 -5.89 -5.60 11.44
C LYS A 117 -4.45 -5.64 10.92
N ILE A 118 -3.69 -6.65 11.32
CA ILE A 118 -2.31 -6.90 10.91
C ILE A 118 -2.24 -8.30 10.26
N ARG A 119 -1.79 -8.37 9.01
CA ARG A 119 -1.73 -9.61 8.21
C ARG A 119 -0.42 -10.39 8.42
N GLY A 120 0.71 -9.76 8.76
CA GLY A 120 1.95 -10.44 9.17
C GLY A 120 2.19 -10.38 10.69
N LYS A 121 3.26 -10.93 11.28
CA LYS A 121 3.80 -12.29 11.12
C LYS A 121 3.36 -13.10 12.35
N SER A 122 2.25 -13.82 12.22
CA SER A 122 1.99 -14.98 13.06
C SER A 122 1.91 -16.18 12.14
N LEU A 123 2.73 -17.18 12.45
CA LEU A 123 3.16 -18.31 11.64
C LEU A 123 4.44 -17.99 10.84
#